data_AF-A0A5D2NKY3-F1
#
_entry.id   AF-A0A5D2NKY3-F1
#
_cell.length_a   1.000
_cell.length_b   1.000
_cell.length_c   1.000
_cell.angle_alpha   90.00
_cell.angle_beta   90.00
_cell.angle_gamma   90.00
#
_symmetry.space_group_name_H-M   'P 1'
#
loop_
_entity.id
_entity.type
_entity.pdbx_description
1 polymer ?
#
loop_
_entity_poly.entity_id
_entity_poly.type
_entity_poly.pdbx_seq_one_letter_code
_entity_poly.pdbx_strand_id
1 'polypeptide(L)'
;MSSTEEGGGALGAVSTDQTIINNNTNNDSVNIDMRCTDVPLSNGELANLKSLDKAFDGGERNLTANPLIRKVPSTLRRTVDFMKYFKPKVISIGPIHHDDPTLHESKELKLKLAAKFVNNIGVERESLYRNIKKEMDGLKKYYDPQELEKYRDDDEKLAWMFFVDGCAILQAVYLRYGDDIFYVYGQLFIKNDMLTFVYSDLFLLENQLPFRVLELLTSSGNGKKFMNAIPRFIDGAVINQGEDSEWWWEKQKEGERIHLLNLLRERLLVGKGKPWWWRWHLWLFTEHGSSNEARTKRHHLHNIGNVKELKKAGIWLKASKTSCLTDISFNRIFFFGKLYLPPITVDDSTMNLIAYEMCPDFDNDFTVTSFMCSLDLLIDEAEDVKEMRDAGVLYNGLGSEEEVAKLFNKMNADLVPSPQIYSDVEQQIHNHCKNMLINNVAQWYHAYFRSPWSFWALVAAIAALYLSALQTYYTIHQPK
;
A
#
# COMPACT_ATOMS: atom_id res chain seq x y z
N MET A 1 15.94 -24.49 -66.67
CA MET A 1 16.78 -23.83 -67.69
C MET A 1 17.40 -22.60 -67.03
N SER A 2 18.68 -22.48 -66.70
CA SER A 2 19.83 -23.42 -66.76
C SER A 2 21.01 -22.79 -65.96
N SER A 3 21.99 -23.49 -65.37
CA SER A 3 22.24 -24.94 -65.17
C SER A 3 23.08 -25.14 -63.89
N THR A 4 23.47 -26.39 -63.57
CA THR A 4 24.35 -26.79 -62.44
C THR A 4 25.80 -27.11 -62.86
N GLU A 5 26.62 -27.53 -61.88
CA GLU A 5 27.90 -28.27 -61.98
C GLU A 5 29.20 -27.48 -62.26
N GLU A 6 30.39 -27.91 -61.81
CA GLU A 6 30.81 -28.60 -60.55
C GLU A 6 32.37 -28.62 -60.46
N GLY A 7 32.93 -28.91 -59.27
CA GLY A 7 34.32 -29.37 -59.07
C GLY A 7 35.45 -28.31 -59.05
N GLY A 8 36.56 -28.51 -58.33
CA GLY A 8 36.87 -29.58 -57.36
C GLY A 8 38.36 -29.73 -57.02
N GLY A 9 38.69 -29.83 -55.72
CA GLY A 9 39.99 -30.30 -55.19
C GLY A 9 41.07 -29.24 -54.87
N ALA A 10 42.02 -29.47 -53.95
CA ALA A 10 42.10 -30.47 -52.87
C ALA A 10 43.22 -30.11 -51.85
N LEU A 11 43.06 -30.57 -50.60
CA LEU A 11 44.09 -30.95 -49.60
C LEU A 11 45.23 -29.97 -49.21
N GLY A 12 45.28 -29.61 -47.92
CA GLY A 12 46.44 -29.01 -47.23
C GLY A 12 46.31 -29.16 -45.71
N ALA A 13 47.25 -29.87 -45.07
CA ALA A 13 47.06 -30.49 -43.75
C ALA A 13 47.07 -29.58 -42.51
N VAL A 14 46.29 -30.04 -41.52
CA VAL A 14 46.47 -29.99 -40.05
C VAL A 14 47.80 -29.41 -39.52
N SER A 15 47.69 -28.52 -38.54
CA SER A 15 48.60 -28.51 -37.38
C SER A 15 47.79 -28.41 -36.10
N THR A 16 47.81 -29.47 -35.29
CA THR A 16 47.32 -29.48 -33.92
C THR A 16 48.42 -28.99 -32.99
N ASP A 17 48.11 -28.07 -32.08
CA ASP A 17 48.86 -28.02 -30.82
C ASP A 17 47.92 -27.73 -29.65
N GLN A 18 47.87 -28.67 -28.70
CA GLN A 18 47.08 -28.57 -27.48
C GLN A 18 47.95 -27.94 -26.39
N THR A 19 47.91 -26.61 -26.26
CA THR A 19 48.58 -25.97 -25.13
C THR A 19 47.78 -26.14 -23.85
N ILE A 20 48.29 -27.00 -22.98
CA ILE A 20 47.74 -27.33 -21.65
C ILE A 20 47.60 -26.06 -20.81
N ILE A 21 46.37 -25.75 -20.37
CA ILE A 21 46.14 -24.70 -19.36
C ILE A 21 46.53 -25.27 -18.00
N ASN A 22 47.77 -25.00 -17.57
CA ASN A 22 48.20 -25.23 -16.20
C ASN A 22 47.51 -24.23 -15.27
N ASN A 23 46.50 -24.69 -14.53
CA ASN A 23 45.93 -23.96 -13.39
C ASN A 23 46.94 -23.89 -12.24
N ASN A 24 47.90 -22.96 -12.33
CA ASN A 24 48.64 -22.48 -11.16
C ASN A 24 48.15 -21.08 -10.82
N THR A 25 47.58 -20.95 -9.63
CA THR A 25 47.07 -19.70 -9.06
C THR A 25 48.18 -18.66 -8.93
N ASN A 26 48.02 -17.55 -9.64
CA ASN A 26 48.46 -16.22 -9.18
C ASN A 26 47.25 -15.28 -9.25
N ASN A 27 47.09 -14.43 -8.23
CA ASN A 27 46.07 -13.40 -8.18
C ASN A 27 46.47 -12.21 -9.07
N ASP A 28 46.53 -12.45 -10.38
CA ASP A 28 46.60 -11.36 -11.35
C ASP A 28 45.20 -10.78 -11.49
N SER A 29 44.86 -9.82 -10.63
CA SER A 29 43.70 -8.97 -10.85
C SER A 29 43.85 -8.32 -12.21
N VAL A 30 42.92 -8.60 -13.12
CA VAL A 30 42.82 -7.91 -14.42
C VAL A 30 42.55 -6.44 -14.13
N ASN A 31 43.64 -5.70 -14.01
CA ASN A 31 43.62 -4.28 -13.68
C ASN A 31 43.24 -3.56 -14.97
N ILE A 32 41.94 -3.29 -15.13
CA ILE A 32 41.44 -2.48 -16.24
C ILE A 32 42.01 -1.08 -16.03
N ASP A 33 43.07 -0.75 -16.77
CA ASP A 33 43.73 0.55 -16.67
C ASP A 33 42.76 1.65 -17.14
N MET A 34 42.10 2.32 -16.20
CA MET A 34 41.18 3.44 -16.44
C MET A 34 41.95 4.71 -16.84
N ARG A 35 42.89 4.62 -17.77
CA ARG A 35 43.48 5.76 -18.49
C ARG A 35 42.67 6.10 -19.73
N CYS A 36 41.41 6.46 -19.52
CA CYS A 36 40.58 7.10 -20.53
C CYS A 36 40.67 8.63 -20.38
N THR A 37 41.87 9.19 -20.48
CA THR A 37 42.13 10.64 -20.36
C THR A 37 42.07 11.39 -21.69
N ASP A 38 42.12 10.67 -22.80
CA ASP A 38 42.48 11.24 -24.11
C ASP A 38 41.31 11.24 -25.12
N VAL A 39 40.09 10.89 -24.68
CA VAL A 39 38.87 11.03 -25.49
C VAL A 39 38.24 12.39 -25.20
N PRO A 40 38.27 13.36 -26.14
CA PRO A 40 37.68 14.67 -25.92
C PRO A 40 36.14 14.56 -25.88
N LEU A 41 35.57 14.83 -24.72
CA LEU A 41 34.12 14.89 -24.53
C LEU A 41 33.50 15.98 -25.40
N SER A 42 32.41 15.66 -26.09
CA SER A 42 31.61 16.63 -26.81
C SER A 42 30.95 17.64 -25.87
N ASN A 43 30.54 18.79 -26.42
CA ASN A 43 29.78 19.79 -25.67
C ASN A 43 28.46 19.22 -25.09
N GLY A 44 27.88 18.19 -25.72
CA GLY A 44 26.70 17.48 -25.22
C GLY A 44 27.02 16.61 -24.00
N GLU A 45 28.11 15.84 -24.05
CA GLU A 45 28.55 15.03 -22.90
C GLU A 45 28.97 15.90 -21.72
N LEU A 46 29.65 17.03 -21.96
CA LEU A 46 30.00 17.99 -20.92
C LEU A 46 28.75 18.68 -20.32
N ALA A 47 27.71 18.91 -21.12
CA ALA A 47 26.42 19.41 -20.61
C ALA A 47 25.68 18.35 -19.78
N ASN A 48 25.74 17.07 -20.19
CA ASN A 48 25.18 15.96 -19.43
C ASN A 48 25.90 15.77 -18.08
N LEU A 49 27.23 15.84 -18.04
CA LEU A 49 28.00 15.79 -16.79
C LEU A 49 27.64 16.96 -15.87
N LYS A 50 27.55 18.18 -16.39
CA LYS A 50 27.07 19.36 -15.64
C LYS A 50 25.61 19.25 -15.17
N SER A 51 24.81 18.36 -15.75
CA SER A 51 23.46 18.06 -15.25
C SER A 51 23.48 17.17 -14.01
N LEU A 52 24.54 16.35 -13.83
CA LEU A 52 24.76 15.58 -12.61
C LEU A 52 25.15 16.50 -11.45
N ASP A 53 26.06 17.45 -11.69
CA ASP A 53 26.43 18.47 -10.69
C ASP A 53 25.18 19.24 -10.22
N LYS A 54 24.33 19.68 -11.16
CA LYS A 54 23.05 20.33 -10.87
C LYS A 54 22.01 19.43 -10.19
N ALA A 55 22.08 18.11 -10.38
CA ALA A 55 21.22 17.16 -9.68
C ALA A 55 21.71 16.88 -8.25
N PHE A 56 23.00 17.13 -7.96
CA PHE A 56 23.60 17.07 -6.64
C PHE A 56 23.40 18.38 -5.85
N ASP A 57 23.57 19.53 -6.51
CA ASP A 57 23.27 20.87 -5.99
C ASP A 57 21.77 21.18 -5.96
N GLY A 58 20.96 20.39 -6.66
CA GLY A 58 19.50 20.42 -6.61
C GLY A 58 19.04 19.94 -5.25
N GLY A 59 18.99 20.88 -4.30
CA GLY A 59 19.00 20.62 -2.85
C GLY A 59 18.10 19.48 -2.39
N GLU A 60 18.57 18.81 -1.32
CA GLU A 60 17.91 17.69 -0.64
C GLU A 60 16.39 17.85 -0.68
N ARG A 61 15.69 16.79 -1.11
CA ARG A 61 14.22 16.76 -1.03
C ARG A 61 13.86 17.15 0.39
N ASN A 62 13.02 18.17 0.55
CA ASN A 62 12.59 18.57 1.88
C ASN A 62 11.56 17.55 2.37
N LEU A 63 12.04 16.39 2.83
CA LEU A 63 11.24 15.26 3.28
C LEU A 63 10.40 15.59 4.53
N THR A 64 10.71 16.71 5.20
CA THR A 64 9.90 17.28 6.30
C THR A 64 8.73 18.16 5.82
N ALA A 65 8.53 18.32 4.51
CA ALA A 65 7.42 19.08 3.93
C ALA A 65 6.08 18.33 4.04
N ASN A 66 4.99 19.09 4.02
CA ASN A 66 3.64 18.53 3.90
C ASN A 66 3.46 17.86 2.51
N PRO A 67 2.82 16.68 2.43
CA PRO A 67 2.44 16.06 1.16
C PRO A 67 1.62 17.00 0.27
N LEU A 68 1.95 16.98 -1.02
CA LEU A 68 1.22 17.72 -2.05
C LEU A 68 0.15 16.83 -2.71
N ILE A 69 -1.00 17.43 -2.99
CA ILE A 69 -2.04 16.87 -3.86
C ILE A 69 -1.44 16.74 -5.27
N ARG A 70 -1.40 15.49 -5.77
CA ARG A 70 -0.73 15.11 -7.01
C ARG A 70 -1.41 13.92 -7.67
N LYS A 71 -1.04 13.65 -8.92
CA LYS A 71 -1.38 12.39 -9.60
C LYS A 71 -0.72 11.19 -8.91
N VAL A 72 -1.37 10.03 -8.98
CA VAL A 72 -0.85 8.75 -8.46
C VAL A 72 0.52 8.43 -9.05
N PRO A 73 1.48 7.91 -8.26
CA PRO A 73 2.81 7.53 -8.75
C PRO A 73 2.77 6.62 -9.98
N SER A 74 3.68 6.86 -10.92
CA SER A 74 3.73 6.13 -12.20
C SER A 74 3.89 4.62 -12.03
N THR A 75 4.54 4.17 -10.95
CA THR A 75 4.66 2.76 -10.56
C THR A 75 3.31 2.04 -10.52
N LEU A 76 2.34 2.56 -9.74
CA LEU A 76 1.00 1.96 -9.62
C LEU A 76 0.19 2.09 -10.92
N ARG A 77 0.40 3.18 -11.66
CA ARG A 77 -0.30 3.46 -12.93
C ARG A 77 0.09 2.53 -14.09
N ARG A 78 1.25 1.87 -14.03
CA ARG A 78 1.68 0.92 -15.07
C ARG A 78 0.76 -0.29 -15.18
N THR A 79 0.09 -0.66 -14.10
CA THR A 79 -0.84 -1.78 -14.07
C THR A 79 -2.25 -1.30 -14.41
N VAL A 80 -2.66 -1.52 -15.67
CA VAL A 80 -3.94 -1.06 -16.24
C VAL A 80 -5.15 -1.41 -15.36
N ASP A 81 -5.17 -2.61 -14.77
CA ASP A 81 -6.28 -3.08 -13.92
C ASP A 81 -6.46 -2.27 -12.63
N PHE A 82 -5.45 -1.50 -12.20
CA PHE A 82 -5.51 -0.66 -11.00
C PHE A 82 -5.97 0.77 -11.28
N MET A 83 -5.87 1.25 -12.53
CA MET A 83 -6.28 2.61 -12.91
C MET A 83 -7.73 2.93 -12.56
N LYS A 84 -8.61 1.91 -12.54
CA LYS A 84 -10.03 2.05 -12.16
C LYS A 84 -10.25 2.46 -10.70
N TYR A 85 -9.29 2.23 -9.81
CA TYR A 85 -9.40 2.57 -8.38
C TYR A 85 -8.97 4.02 -8.07
N PHE A 86 -8.32 4.69 -9.01
CA PHE A 86 -7.80 6.05 -8.82
C PHE A 86 -8.64 7.14 -9.51
N LYS A 87 -9.61 6.73 -10.35
CA LYS A 87 -10.45 7.64 -11.13
C LYS A 87 -11.82 7.86 -10.46
N PRO A 88 -12.27 9.12 -10.29
CA PRO A 88 -13.61 9.42 -9.78
C PRO A 88 -14.72 8.85 -10.68
N LYS A 89 -15.79 8.37 -10.03
CA LYS A 89 -16.91 7.65 -10.64
C LYS A 89 -18.12 8.56 -10.90
N VAL A 90 -18.33 9.58 -10.07
CA VAL A 90 -19.49 10.48 -10.09
C VAL A 90 -19.08 11.95 -9.99
N ILE A 91 -18.13 12.29 -9.12
CA ILE A 91 -17.80 13.68 -8.78
C ILE A 91 -16.29 13.94 -8.86
N SER A 92 -15.91 14.80 -9.80
CA SER A 92 -14.55 15.34 -9.91
C SER A 92 -14.38 16.54 -8.98
N ILE A 93 -13.32 16.56 -8.20
CA ILE A 93 -13.03 17.57 -7.17
C ILE A 93 -11.60 18.09 -7.40
N GLY A 94 -11.46 19.41 -7.51
CA GLY A 94 -10.17 20.03 -7.78
C GLY A 94 -9.72 19.90 -9.24
N PRO A 95 -8.46 20.29 -9.54
CA PRO A 95 -8.02 20.62 -10.89
C PRO A 95 -7.72 19.41 -11.79
N ILE A 96 -7.35 18.26 -11.22
CA ILE A 96 -6.78 17.11 -11.94
C ILE A 96 -7.83 16.45 -12.85
N HIS A 97 -9.03 16.17 -12.32
CA HIS A 97 -10.14 15.57 -13.07
C HIS A 97 -11.22 16.57 -13.50
N HIS A 98 -10.98 17.88 -13.39
CA HIS A 98 -12.00 18.91 -13.60
C HIS A 98 -12.65 18.85 -14.99
N ASP A 99 -11.82 18.69 -16.03
CA ASP A 99 -12.23 18.69 -17.44
C ASP A 99 -12.34 17.27 -18.03
N ASP A 100 -12.50 16.22 -17.20
CA ASP A 100 -12.68 14.84 -17.69
C ASP A 100 -14.05 14.66 -18.38
N PRO A 101 -14.09 14.36 -19.69
CA PRO A 101 -15.34 14.28 -20.43
C PRO A 101 -16.24 13.12 -19.99
N THR A 102 -15.71 12.09 -19.30
CA THR A 102 -16.56 11.00 -18.78
C THR A 102 -17.40 11.45 -17.58
N LEU A 103 -17.07 12.59 -16.96
CA LEU A 103 -17.71 13.10 -15.75
C LEU A 103 -18.60 14.33 -16.02
N HIS A 104 -19.25 14.39 -17.19
CA HIS A 104 -20.08 15.53 -17.58
C HIS A 104 -21.19 15.89 -16.57
N GLU A 105 -21.82 14.90 -15.91
CA GLU A 105 -22.83 15.13 -14.87
C GLU A 105 -22.26 15.72 -13.55
N SER A 106 -20.96 15.50 -13.26
CA SER A 106 -20.26 16.02 -12.07
C SER A 106 -20.48 17.53 -11.92
N LYS A 107 -20.37 18.27 -13.03
CA LYS A 107 -20.48 19.73 -13.03
C LYS A 107 -21.85 20.21 -12.56
N GLU A 108 -22.93 19.58 -13.01
CA GLU A 108 -24.29 19.96 -12.60
C GLU A 108 -24.55 19.55 -11.14
N LEU A 109 -24.10 18.35 -10.75
CA LEU A 109 -24.21 17.86 -9.38
C LEU A 109 -23.51 18.77 -8.37
N LYS A 110 -22.26 19.18 -8.66
CA LYS A 110 -21.49 20.12 -7.83
C LYS A 110 -22.16 21.47 -7.69
N LEU A 111 -22.68 22.04 -8.78
CA LEU A 111 -23.40 23.32 -8.72
C LEU A 111 -24.67 23.22 -7.87
N LYS A 112 -25.44 22.13 -7.96
CA LYS A 112 -26.61 21.90 -7.09
C LYS A 112 -26.23 21.76 -5.61
N LEU A 113 -25.17 21.01 -5.30
CA LEU A 113 -24.64 20.87 -3.93
C LEU A 113 -24.13 22.22 -3.38
N ALA A 114 -23.33 22.94 -4.16
CA ALA A 114 -22.79 24.24 -3.78
C ALA A 114 -23.89 25.30 -3.56
N ALA A 115 -24.93 25.32 -4.41
CA ALA A 115 -26.08 26.19 -4.23
C ALA A 115 -26.85 25.88 -2.93
N LYS A 116 -27.02 24.60 -2.57
CA LYS A 116 -27.61 24.23 -1.27
C LYS A 116 -26.72 24.64 -0.08
N PHE A 117 -25.40 24.47 -0.15
CA PHE A 117 -24.48 24.97 0.88
C PHE A 117 -24.66 26.48 1.10
N VAL A 118 -24.55 27.24 0.01
CA VAL A 118 -24.65 28.71 0.00
C VAL A 118 -25.98 29.22 0.55
N ASN A 119 -27.10 28.52 0.30
CA ASN A 119 -28.39 28.91 0.85
C ASN A 119 -28.53 28.61 2.35
N ASN A 120 -27.78 27.63 2.87
CA ASN A 120 -27.91 27.13 4.25
C ASN A 120 -26.84 27.69 5.22
N ILE A 121 -25.71 28.17 4.69
CA ILE A 121 -24.57 28.70 5.47
C ILE A 121 -24.88 30.03 6.17
N GLY A 122 -25.85 30.81 5.68
CA GLY A 122 -26.22 32.10 6.27
C GLY A 122 -25.19 33.22 6.03
N VAL A 123 -24.36 33.09 4.98
CA VAL A 123 -23.31 34.04 4.58
C VAL A 123 -23.48 34.36 3.09
N GLU A 124 -23.25 35.61 2.70
CA GLU A 124 -23.25 36.05 1.31
C GLU A 124 -22.24 35.25 0.46
N ARG A 125 -22.65 34.74 -0.70
CA ARG A 125 -21.81 33.87 -1.55
C ARG A 125 -20.59 34.61 -2.10
N GLU A 126 -20.74 35.90 -2.41
CA GLU A 126 -19.69 36.78 -2.89
C GLU A 126 -18.64 37.02 -1.79
N SER A 127 -19.04 37.01 -0.51
CA SER A 127 -18.10 37.05 0.64
C SER A 127 -17.34 35.73 0.82
N LEU A 128 -18.00 34.59 0.69
CA LEU A 128 -17.34 33.27 0.73
C LEU A 128 -16.34 33.10 -0.42
N TYR A 129 -16.71 33.47 -1.65
CA TYR A 129 -15.82 33.42 -2.81
C TYR A 129 -14.59 34.35 -2.65
N ARG A 130 -14.80 35.56 -2.10
CA ARG A 130 -13.69 36.49 -1.79
C ARG A 130 -12.69 35.92 -0.79
N ASN A 131 -13.11 35.09 0.17
CA ASN A 131 -12.19 34.42 1.10
C ASN A 131 -11.28 33.43 0.37
N ILE A 132 -11.83 32.63 -0.55
CA ILE A 132 -11.02 31.71 -1.38
C ILE A 132 -10.04 32.48 -2.27
N LYS A 133 -10.51 33.53 -2.97
CA LYS A 133 -9.67 34.32 -3.88
C LYS A 133 -8.50 35.02 -3.17
N LYS A 134 -8.68 35.47 -1.92
CA LYS A 134 -7.62 36.10 -1.10
C LYS A 134 -6.50 35.14 -0.71
N GLU A 135 -6.83 33.87 -0.47
CA GLU A 135 -5.90 32.86 0.04
C GLU A 135 -5.31 31.99 -1.08
N MET A 136 -5.59 32.31 -2.35
CA MET A 136 -5.28 31.46 -3.50
C MET A 136 -3.79 31.09 -3.59
N ASP A 137 -2.88 32.03 -3.33
CA ASP A 137 -1.43 31.78 -3.34
C ASP A 137 -0.95 30.85 -2.21
N GLY A 138 -1.69 30.78 -1.10
CA GLY A 138 -1.47 29.77 -0.06
C GLY A 138 -2.04 28.41 -0.49
N LEU A 139 -3.26 28.40 -1.00
CA LEU A 139 -3.98 27.21 -1.44
C LEU A 139 -3.30 26.46 -2.61
N LYS A 140 -2.59 27.18 -3.49
CA LYS A 140 -1.77 26.58 -4.56
C LYS A 140 -0.60 25.73 -4.03
N LYS A 141 -0.03 26.08 -2.87
CA LYS A 141 1.18 25.42 -2.31
C LYS A 141 0.95 23.97 -1.88
N TYR A 142 -0.31 23.56 -1.76
CA TYR A 142 -0.70 22.18 -1.45
C TYR A 142 -0.72 21.27 -2.68
N TYR A 143 -0.38 21.75 -3.87
CA TYR A 143 -0.36 20.94 -5.10
C TYR A 143 1.06 20.84 -5.65
N ASP A 144 1.36 19.72 -6.32
CA ASP A 144 2.50 19.66 -7.21
C ASP A 144 2.31 20.72 -8.33
N PRO A 145 3.28 21.63 -8.58
CA PRO A 145 3.15 22.69 -9.58
C PRO A 145 2.77 22.19 -10.98
N GLN A 146 3.15 20.96 -11.36
CA GLN A 146 2.80 20.36 -12.65
C GLN A 146 1.29 20.14 -12.81
N GLU A 147 0.56 19.90 -11.71
CA GLU A 147 -0.89 19.70 -11.72
C GLU A 147 -1.67 21.01 -11.89
N LEU A 148 -1.03 22.14 -11.59
CA LEU A 148 -1.60 23.47 -11.73
C LEU A 148 -1.14 24.21 -13.00
N GLU A 149 -0.25 23.65 -13.82
CA GLU A 149 0.32 24.34 -14.99
C GLU A 149 -0.76 24.85 -15.96
N LYS A 150 -1.85 24.10 -16.14
CA LYS A 150 -3.02 24.49 -16.94
C LYS A 150 -3.73 25.77 -16.44
N TYR A 151 -3.55 26.11 -15.17
CA TYR A 151 -4.21 27.22 -14.47
C TYR A 151 -3.23 28.32 -14.06
N ARG A 152 -1.95 28.23 -14.46
CA ARG A 152 -0.87 29.16 -14.06
C ARG A 152 -1.24 30.64 -14.24
N ASP A 153 -1.97 30.93 -15.32
CA ASP A 153 -2.32 32.28 -15.73
C ASP A 153 -3.85 32.56 -15.56
N ASP A 154 -4.60 31.68 -14.87
CA ASP A 154 -6.06 31.74 -14.68
C ASP A 154 -6.50 31.40 -13.24
N ASP A 155 -6.09 32.27 -12.32
CA ASP A 155 -6.43 32.20 -10.89
C ASP A 155 -7.93 32.32 -10.61
N GLU A 156 -8.68 32.99 -11.48
CA GLU A 156 -10.12 33.17 -11.28
C GLU A 156 -10.88 31.85 -11.53
N LYS A 157 -10.51 31.10 -12.57
CA LYS A 157 -11.04 29.75 -12.79
C LYS A 157 -10.65 28.79 -11.66
N LEU A 158 -9.42 28.86 -11.16
CA LEU A 158 -8.96 28.00 -10.06
C LEU A 158 -9.67 28.33 -8.74
N ALA A 159 -9.80 29.62 -8.39
CA ALA A 159 -10.53 30.06 -7.22
C ALA A 159 -12.02 29.70 -7.28
N TRP A 160 -12.65 29.85 -8.45
CA TRP A 160 -14.05 29.48 -8.66
C TRP A 160 -14.26 27.97 -8.51
N MET A 161 -13.34 27.16 -9.04
CA MET A 161 -13.33 25.72 -8.86
C MET A 161 -13.23 25.33 -7.39
N PHE A 162 -12.28 25.88 -6.64
CA PHE A 162 -12.10 25.55 -5.22
C PHE A 162 -13.33 25.99 -4.39
N PHE A 163 -13.94 27.13 -4.73
CA PHE A 163 -15.18 27.58 -4.12
C PHE A 163 -16.35 26.60 -4.36
N VAL A 164 -16.64 26.26 -5.62
CA VAL A 164 -17.75 25.34 -5.97
C VAL A 164 -17.52 23.95 -5.40
N ASP A 165 -16.33 23.39 -5.59
CA ASP A 165 -16.00 22.02 -5.20
C ASP A 165 -15.93 21.90 -3.66
N GLY A 166 -15.38 22.89 -2.96
CA GLY A 166 -15.38 22.94 -1.49
C GLY A 166 -16.78 23.07 -0.89
N CYS A 167 -17.65 23.89 -1.49
CA CYS A 167 -19.06 23.96 -1.09
C CYS A 167 -19.79 22.63 -1.38
N ALA A 168 -19.45 21.95 -2.48
CA ALA A 168 -20.03 20.66 -2.83
C ALA A 168 -19.64 19.56 -1.83
N ILE A 169 -18.37 19.48 -1.43
CA ILE A 169 -17.86 18.58 -0.38
C ILE A 169 -18.64 18.80 0.93
N LEU A 170 -18.68 20.05 1.41
CA LEU A 170 -19.33 20.39 2.69
C LEU A 170 -20.81 20.03 2.68
N GLN A 171 -21.52 20.31 1.58
CA GLN A 171 -22.92 19.92 1.49
C GLN A 171 -23.08 18.40 1.41
N ALA A 172 -22.31 17.71 0.56
CA ALA A 172 -22.41 16.27 0.37
C ALA A 172 -22.18 15.51 1.68
N VAL A 173 -21.12 15.85 2.42
CA VAL A 173 -20.86 15.29 3.76
C VAL A 173 -22.01 15.58 4.71
N TYR A 174 -22.51 16.82 4.74
CA TYR A 174 -23.61 17.20 5.63
C TYR A 174 -24.92 16.42 5.35
N LEU A 175 -25.17 15.95 4.12
CA LEU A 175 -26.38 15.18 3.79
C LEU A 175 -26.51 13.85 4.56
N ARG A 176 -25.39 13.18 4.89
CA ARG A 176 -25.37 11.91 5.65
C ARG A 176 -24.83 12.05 7.07
N TYR A 177 -24.02 13.07 7.37
CA TYR A 177 -23.29 13.19 8.64
C TYR A 177 -23.61 14.46 9.45
N GLY A 178 -24.49 15.33 8.95
CA GLY A 178 -24.98 16.52 9.68
C GLY A 178 -25.87 16.20 10.88
N ASP A 179 -26.15 17.18 11.73
CA ASP A 179 -27.02 16.96 12.91
C ASP A 179 -28.52 16.74 12.53
N ASP A 180 -28.96 17.24 11.36
CA ASP A 180 -30.37 17.25 10.96
C ASP A 180 -30.75 16.10 9.99
N ILE A 181 -29.98 15.02 9.93
CA ILE A 181 -30.10 13.90 8.98
C ILE A 181 -31.56 13.46 8.72
N PHE A 182 -32.36 13.31 9.79
CA PHE A 182 -33.75 12.85 9.71
C PHE A 182 -34.67 13.78 8.89
N TYR A 183 -34.41 15.09 8.87
CA TYR A 183 -35.16 16.05 8.05
C TYR A 183 -34.68 16.08 6.59
N VAL A 184 -33.41 15.74 6.36
CA VAL A 184 -32.77 15.79 5.04
C VAL A 184 -33.15 14.59 4.17
N TYR A 185 -33.32 13.40 4.75
CA TYR A 185 -33.63 12.16 4.00
C TYR A 185 -34.85 12.26 3.08
N GLY A 186 -35.88 13.03 3.45
CA GLY A 186 -37.07 13.27 2.62
C GLY A 186 -36.91 14.30 1.50
N GLN A 187 -35.74 14.97 1.41
CA GLN A 187 -35.46 16.08 0.48
C GLN A 187 -34.17 15.87 -0.35
N LEU A 188 -33.66 14.63 -0.37
CA LEU A 188 -32.50 14.25 -1.16
C LEU A 188 -32.84 14.22 -2.65
N PHE A 189 -32.22 15.13 -3.40
CA PHE A 189 -32.24 15.18 -4.87
C PHE A 189 -31.20 14.26 -5.51
N ILE A 190 -30.42 13.56 -4.68
CA ILE A 190 -29.39 12.59 -5.03
C ILE A 190 -29.83 11.26 -4.42
N LYS A 191 -29.83 10.19 -5.20
CA LYS A 191 -30.14 8.85 -4.68
C LYS A 191 -29.03 8.33 -3.75
N ASN A 192 -29.38 7.50 -2.78
CA ASN A 192 -28.45 7.02 -1.75
C ASN A 192 -27.28 6.18 -2.30
N ASP A 193 -27.48 5.47 -3.40
CA ASP A 193 -26.47 4.71 -4.15
C ASP A 193 -25.43 5.65 -4.79
N MET A 194 -25.88 6.66 -5.55
CA MET A 194 -24.99 7.69 -6.11
C MET A 194 -24.25 8.47 -5.03
N LEU A 195 -24.90 8.73 -3.90
CA LEU A 195 -24.29 9.43 -2.77
C LEU A 195 -23.17 8.61 -2.12
N THR A 196 -23.25 7.27 -2.13
CA THR A 196 -22.14 6.40 -1.69
C THR A 196 -20.94 6.50 -2.63
N PHE A 197 -21.12 6.51 -3.94
CA PHE A 197 -20.02 6.73 -4.89
C PHE A 197 -19.40 8.13 -4.76
N VAL A 198 -20.23 9.16 -4.52
CA VAL A 198 -19.74 10.51 -4.17
C VAL A 198 -18.80 10.47 -2.97
N TYR A 199 -19.12 9.70 -1.92
CA TYR A 199 -18.25 9.57 -0.74
C TYR A 199 -16.95 8.81 -1.02
N SER A 200 -16.98 7.75 -1.84
CA SER A 200 -15.75 7.08 -2.30
C SER A 200 -14.85 8.04 -3.09
N ASP A 201 -15.43 8.84 -3.99
CA ASP A 201 -14.72 9.83 -4.80
C ASP A 201 -14.00 10.90 -3.95
N LEU A 202 -14.55 11.27 -2.78
CA LEU A 202 -13.92 12.25 -1.86
C LEU A 202 -12.64 11.74 -1.18
N PHE A 203 -12.35 10.44 -1.25
CA PHE A 203 -11.11 9.84 -0.72
C PHE A 203 -10.08 9.48 -1.81
N LEU A 204 -10.32 9.82 -3.09
CA LEU A 204 -9.33 9.57 -4.13
C LEU A 204 -8.21 10.62 -4.10
N LEU A 205 -6.96 10.18 -4.24
CA LEU A 205 -5.75 11.00 -4.15
C LEU A 205 -5.74 12.13 -5.18
N GLU A 206 -6.15 11.81 -6.41
CA GLU A 206 -6.23 12.74 -7.54
C GLU A 206 -7.48 13.65 -7.48
N ASN A 207 -8.31 13.52 -6.45
CA ASN A 207 -9.63 14.14 -6.34
C ASN A 207 -9.78 14.93 -5.02
N GLN A 208 -8.71 15.58 -4.58
CA GLN A 208 -8.63 16.31 -3.32
C GLN A 208 -8.69 17.84 -3.51
N LEU A 209 -9.10 18.53 -2.46
CA LEU A 209 -8.83 19.95 -2.24
C LEU A 209 -8.00 20.13 -0.96
N PRO A 210 -7.24 21.23 -0.83
CA PRO A 210 -6.64 21.62 0.43
C PRO A 210 -7.73 21.78 1.50
N PHE A 211 -7.56 21.16 2.66
CA PHE A 211 -8.55 21.21 3.74
C PHE A 211 -8.85 22.66 4.16
N ARG A 212 -7.85 23.54 4.04
CA ARG A 212 -7.97 24.98 4.22
C ARG A 212 -9.12 25.63 3.44
N VAL A 213 -9.49 25.11 2.25
CA VAL A 213 -10.68 25.56 1.52
C VAL A 213 -11.95 25.38 2.36
N LEU A 214 -12.09 24.21 3.00
CA LEU A 214 -13.27 23.88 3.82
C LEU A 214 -13.32 24.76 5.07
N GLU A 215 -12.18 25.08 5.68
CA GLU A 215 -12.07 26.02 6.80
C GLU A 215 -12.51 27.44 6.40
N LEU A 216 -12.03 27.95 5.27
CA LEU A 216 -12.37 29.30 4.78
C LEU A 216 -13.86 29.45 4.48
N LEU A 217 -14.50 28.40 3.96
CA LEU A 217 -15.94 28.34 3.70
C LEU A 217 -16.80 28.18 4.96
N THR A 218 -16.22 27.67 6.07
CA THR A 218 -16.95 27.40 7.33
C THR A 218 -16.57 28.32 8.48
N SER A 219 -15.70 29.31 8.26
CA SER A 219 -15.22 30.27 9.25
C SER A 219 -16.27 31.27 9.75
N SER A 220 -17.49 31.27 9.20
CA SER A 220 -18.54 32.25 9.46
C SER A 220 -19.94 31.64 9.35
N GLY A 221 -20.95 32.35 9.88
CA GLY A 221 -22.35 31.94 9.85
C GLY A 221 -22.57 30.56 10.48
N ASN A 222 -23.35 29.72 9.82
CA ASN A 222 -23.64 28.34 10.24
C ASN A 222 -22.48 27.35 9.97
N GLY A 223 -21.28 27.83 9.59
CA GLY A 223 -20.19 26.98 9.09
C GLY A 223 -19.73 25.87 10.04
N LYS A 224 -19.76 26.13 11.36
CA LYS A 224 -19.47 25.11 12.39
C LYS A 224 -20.33 23.85 12.23
N LYS A 225 -21.58 23.99 11.80
CA LYS A 225 -22.53 22.89 11.57
C LYS A 225 -22.07 21.94 10.46
N PHE A 226 -21.49 22.48 9.39
CA PHE A 226 -20.92 21.71 8.27
C PHE A 226 -19.56 21.11 8.66
N MET A 227 -18.70 21.89 9.32
CA MET A 227 -17.39 21.41 9.78
C MET A 227 -17.50 20.28 10.81
N ASN A 228 -18.52 20.29 11.67
CA ASN A 228 -18.80 19.20 12.62
C ASN A 228 -19.22 17.87 11.94
N ALA A 229 -19.68 17.89 10.69
CA ALA A 229 -20.01 16.67 9.95
C ALA A 229 -18.77 15.96 9.37
N ILE A 230 -17.65 16.69 9.20
CA ILE A 230 -16.38 16.16 8.67
C ILE A 230 -15.81 15.01 9.52
N PRO A 231 -15.61 15.12 10.86
CA PRO A 231 -15.05 14.00 11.64
C PRO A 231 -15.91 12.74 11.53
N ARG A 232 -17.24 12.89 11.60
CA ARG A 232 -18.19 11.77 11.45
C ARG A 232 -18.12 11.11 10.06
N PHE A 233 -17.80 11.87 9.01
CA PHE A 233 -17.55 11.33 7.69
C PHE A 233 -16.25 10.52 7.63
N ILE A 234 -15.18 11.01 8.25
CA ILE A 234 -13.91 10.27 8.36
C ILE A 234 -14.10 8.99 9.20
N ASP A 235 -14.72 9.09 10.38
CA ASP A 235 -15.08 7.92 11.21
C ASP A 235 -16.05 6.98 10.49
N GLY A 236 -16.91 7.49 9.61
CA GLY A 236 -17.84 6.72 8.78
C GLY A 236 -17.18 5.84 7.73
N ALA A 237 -15.89 6.08 7.41
CA ALA A 237 -15.08 5.21 6.55
C ALA A 237 -14.33 4.12 7.34
N VAL A 238 -14.45 4.11 8.68
CA VAL A 238 -13.74 3.20 9.57
C VAL A 238 -14.72 2.24 10.24
N ILE A 239 -14.39 0.95 10.29
CA ILE A 239 -15.31 -0.11 10.76
C ILE A 239 -15.55 -0.01 12.26
N ASN A 240 -14.48 -0.08 13.07
CA ASN A 240 -14.59 0.02 14.52
C ASN A 240 -14.37 1.46 14.97
N GLN A 241 -15.45 2.23 14.98
CA GLN A 241 -15.54 3.55 15.62
C GLN A 241 -15.38 3.38 17.14
N GLY A 242 -14.13 3.47 17.61
CA GLY A 242 -13.85 3.42 19.04
C GLY A 242 -14.37 4.64 19.79
N GLU A 243 -14.33 4.58 21.12
CA GLU A 243 -14.53 5.74 22.02
C GLU A 243 -13.46 6.85 21.83
N ASP A 244 -12.63 6.76 20.78
CA ASP A 244 -11.51 7.65 20.48
C ASP A 244 -11.81 8.71 19.40
N SER A 245 -12.95 8.64 18.69
CA SER A 245 -13.37 9.60 17.65
C SER A 245 -13.23 11.07 18.08
N GLU A 246 -13.88 11.47 19.18
CA GLU A 246 -13.81 12.86 19.67
C GLU A 246 -12.37 13.29 20.01
N TRP A 247 -11.64 12.42 20.71
CA TRP A 247 -10.25 12.67 21.10
C TRP A 247 -9.32 12.80 19.89
N TRP A 248 -9.51 11.96 18.87
CA TRP A 248 -8.78 12.05 17.62
C TRP A 248 -9.05 13.39 16.93
N TRP A 249 -10.32 13.81 16.84
CA TRP A 249 -10.68 15.07 16.20
C TRP A 249 -10.15 16.31 16.94
N GLU A 250 -10.18 16.32 18.28
CA GLU A 250 -9.55 17.40 19.05
C GLU A 250 -8.04 17.51 18.74
N LYS A 251 -7.33 16.37 18.68
CA LYS A 251 -5.90 16.35 18.30
C LYS A 251 -5.65 16.90 16.89
N GLN A 252 -6.56 16.70 15.94
CA GLN A 252 -6.45 17.26 14.59
C GLN A 252 -6.63 18.80 14.53
N LYS A 253 -7.01 19.47 15.62
CA LYS A 253 -7.08 20.94 15.70
C LYS A 253 -5.75 21.59 16.09
N GLU A 254 -4.81 20.82 16.63
CA GLU A 254 -3.50 21.30 17.08
C GLU A 254 -2.47 21.34 15.94
N GLY A 255 -2.75 20.67 14.82
CA GLY A 255 -1.87 20.57 13.65
C GLY A 255 -2.48 21.10 12.36
N GLU A 256 -1.66 21.20 11.31
CA GLU A 256 -2.12 21.55 9.97
C GLU A 256 -2.87 20.38 9.31
N ARG A 257 -4.02 20.67 8.71
CA ARG A 257 -4.84 19.68 8.00
C ARG A 257 -4.66 19.86 6.50
N ILE A 258 -4.23 18.79 5.83
CA ILE A 258 -3.77 18.84 4.43
C ILE A 258 -4.94 18.63 3.46
N HIS A 259 -5.58 17.46 3.48
CA HIS A 259 -6.79 17.13 2.71
C HIS A 259 -7.53 15.93 3.33
N LEU A 260 -8.69 15.53 2.78
CA LEU A 260 -9.57 14.51 3.37
C LEU A 260 -8.94 13.11 3.44
N LEU A 261 -8.26 12.67 2.37
CA LEU A 261 -7.54 11.40 2.35
C LEU A 261 -6.41 11.33 3.40
N ASN A 262 -5.68 12.43 3.65
CA ASN A 262 -4.70 12.46 4.75
C ASN A 262 -5.38 12.34 6.13
N LEU A 263 -6.54 12.96 6.34
CA LEU A 263 -7.30 12.78 7.58
C LEU A 263 -7.77 11.33 7.77
N LEU A 264 -8.20 10.65 6.69
CA LEU A 264 -8.50 9.21 6.74
C LEU A 264 -7.27 8.39 7.12
N ARG A 265 -6.10 8.69 6.53
CA ARG A 265 -4.84 8.05 6.93
C ARG A 265 -4.55 8.26 8.41
N GLU A 266 -4.50 9.50 8.88
CA GLU A 266 -4.24 9.81 10.30
C GLU A 266 -5.26 9.18 11.25
N ARG A 267 -6.51 8.97 10.81
CA ARG A 267 -7.53 8.24 11.58
C ARG A 267 -7.20 6.75 11.74
N LEU A 268 -6.63 6.13 10.72
CA LEU A 268 -6.21 4.72 10.71
C LEU A 268 -4.88 4.47 11.44
N LEU A 269 -4.09 5.52 11.74
CA LEU A 269 -2.79 5.37 12.42
C LEU A 269 -2.82 5.67 13.93
N VAL A 270 -3.81 6.45 14.39
CA VAL A 270 -3.83 6.95 15.77
C VAL A 270 -4.98 6.30 16.55
N GLY A 271 -4.62 5.47 17.53
CA GLY A 271 -5.53 4.95 18.56
C GLY A 271 -5.20 5.48 19.96
N LYS A 272 -6.18 5.52 20.86
CA LYS A 272 -5.98 5.85 22.29
C LYS A 272 -4.96 4.88 22.93
N GLY A 273 -3.74 5.36 23.20
CA GLY A 273 -2.75 4.64 24.01
C GLY A 273 -1.28 4.72 23.57
N LYS A 274 -0.97 5.12 22.33
CA LYS A 274 0.43 5.27 21.85
C LYS A 274 0.85 6.75 21.80
N PRO A 275 1.84 7.20 22.60
CA PRO A 275 2.28 8.61 22.63
C PRO A 275 2.99 9.08 21.35
N TRP A 276 3.11 10.40 21.15
CA TRP A 276 3.81 10.98 19.99
C TRP A 276 5.28 10.51 19.89
N TRP A 277 5.95 10.30 21.03
CA TRP A 277 7.32 9.78 21.04
C TRP A 277 7.44 8.36 20.47
N TRP A 278 6.36 7.58 20.40
CA TRP A 278 6.35 6.29 19.70
C TRP A 278 6.55 6.47 18.18
N ARG A 279 5.96 7.52 17.59
CA ARG A 279 6.20 7.91 16.19
C ARG A 279 7.65 8.36 15.98
N TRP A 280 8.19 9.17 16.89
CA TRP A 280 9.59 9.59 16.86
C TRP A 280 10.56 8.39 16.97
N HIS A 281 10.29 7.43 17.85
CA HIS A 281 11.08 6.19 17.93
C HIS A 281 10.99 5.39 16.63
N LEU A 282 9.78 5.19 16.07
CA LEU A 282 9.60 4.48 14.81
C LEU A 282 10.40 5.15 13.66
N TRP A 283 10.32 6.47 13.56
CA TRP A 283 11.04 7.28 12.57
C TRP A 283 12.58 7.22 12.74
N LEU A 284 13.08 7.30 13.98
CA LEU A 284 14.51 7.14 14.28
C LEU A 284 15.04 5.75 13.89
N PHE A 285 14.24 4.68 14.07
CA PHE A 285 14.62 3.33 13.65
C PHE A 285 14.53 3.11 12.14
N THR A 286 13.75 3.92 11.40
CA THR A 286 13.74 3.88 9.93
C THR A 286 14.88 4.69 9.30
N GLU A 287 15.26 5.86 9.85
CA GLU A 287 16.40 6.64 9.33
C GLU A 287 17.76 5.95 9.58
N HIS A 288 18.00 5.43 10.79
CA HIS A 288 19.29 4.82 11.14
C HIS A 288 19.55 3.45 10.47
N GLY A 289 18.70 3.03 9.53
CA GLY A 289 18.87 1.82 8.73
C GLY A 289 19.89 1.94 7.58
N SER A 290 20.47 3.12 7.34
CA SER A 290 21.43 3.35 6.25
C SER A 290 22.90 3.27 6.69
N SER A 291 23.40 2.05 6.91
CA SER A 291 24.81 1.73 6.59
C SER A 291 25.04 0.22 6.47
N ASN A 292 25.97 -0.13 5.57
CA ASN A 292 26.49 -1.47 5.28
C ASN A 292 25.52 -2.47 4.61
N GLU A 293 25.66 -2.52 3.29
CA GLU A 293 25.29 -3.68 2.48
C GLU A 293 25.96 -4.96 2.99
N ALA A 294 25.18 -5.77 3.70
CA ALA A 294 25.24 -7.21 3.50
C ALA A 294 23.91 -7.63 2.88
N ARG A 295 23.94 -8.59 1.94
CA ARG A 295 22.74 -9.17 1.28
C ARG A 295 21.99 -10.12 2.24
N THR A 296 21.75 -9.66 3.47
CA THR A 296 21.20 -10.45 4.58
C THR A 296 19.67 -10.52 4.52
N LYS A 297 19.21 -11.50 3.74
CA LYS A 297 17.94 -12.22 3.90
C LYS A 297 16.63 -11.44 3.62
N ARG A 298 16.23 -11.43 2.35
CA ARG A 298 14.81 -11.41 1.91
C ARG A 298 14.03 -12.69 2.30
N HIS A 299 14.29 -13.29 3.46
CA HIS A 299 13.91 -14.68 3.77
C HIS A 299 13.24 -14.92 5.14
N HIS A 300 12.65 -13.88 5.76
CA HIS A 300 11.96 -14.04 7.04
C HIS A 300 10.42 -13.86 6.99
N LEU A 301 9.87 -13.02 6.10
CA LEU A 301 8.40 -12.88 5.92
C LEU A 301 7.72 -14.14 5.34
N HIS A 302 8.45 -14.92 4.52
CA HIS A 302 7.86 -15.99 3.69
C HIS A 302 7.53 -17.30 4.43
N ASN A 303 7.40 -17.27 5.77
CA ASN A 303 7.24 -18.44 6.63
C ASN A 303 6.02 -18.36 7.59
N ILE A 304 5.15 -17.36 7.40
CA ILE A 304 3.91 -17.22 8.18
C ILE A 304 2.77 -18.05 7.59
N GLY A 305 2.72 -18.17 6.26
CA GLY A 305 1.69 -18.92 5.53
C GLY A 305 0.37 -18.16 5.39
N ASN A 306 -0.41 -18.52 4.38
CA ASN A 306 -1.76 -17.98 4.16
C ASN A 306 -2.73 -18.39 5.29
N VAL A 307 -3.96 -17.85 5.29
CA VAL A 307 -4.95 -18.11 6.36
C VAL A 307 -5.21 -19.60 6.56
N LYS A 308 -5.25 -20.41 5.49
CA LYS A 308 -5.38 -21.87 5.59
C LYS A 308 -4.20 -22.51 6.33
N GLU A 309 -2.97 -22.15 6.02
CA GLU A 309 -1.79 -22.67 6.72
C GLU A 309 -1.73 -22.23 8.19
N LEU A 310 -2.12 -20.99 8.50
CA LEU A 310 -2.28 -20.54 9.88
C LEU A 310 -3.31 -21.38 10.65
N LYS A 311 -4.48 -21.65 10.05
CA LYS A 311 -5.48 -22.54 10.68
C LYS A 311 -4.95 -23.95 10.92
N LYS A 312 -4.21 -24.53 9.97
CA LYS A 312 -3.53 -25.84 10.14
C LYS A 312 -2.49 -25.81 11.26
N ALA A 313 -1.79 -24.69 11.43
CA ALA A 313 -0.87 -24.44 12.53
C ALA A 313 -1.54 -24.11 13.89
N GLY A 314 -2.89 -24.18 13.97
CA GLY A 314 -3.65 -23.90 15.20
C GLY A 314 -3.84 -22.40 15.49
N ILE A 315 -3.56 -21.53 14.53
CA ILE A 315 -3.69 -20.07 14.65
C ILE A 315 -5.02 -19.64 14.03
N TRP A 316 -5.82 -18.90 14.81
CA TRP A 316 -7.13 -18.40 14.39
C TRP A 316 -7.08 -16.87 14.26
N LEU A 317 -7.64 -16.34 13.17
CA LEU A 317 -7.79 -14.90 12.99
C LEU A 317 -8.96 -14.36 13.83
N LYS A 318 -8.87 -13.09 14.22
CA LYS A 318 -9.98 -12.35 14.83
C LYS A 318 -9.80 -10.83 14.61
N ALA A 319 -10.90 -10.10 14.47
CA ALA A 319 -10.86 -8.64 14.50
C ALA A 319 -10.29 -8.08 15.81
N SER A 320 -9.39 -7.10 15.71
CA SER A 320 -8.95 -6.25 16.82
C SER A 320 -10.04 -5.30 17.28
N LYS A 321 -9.86 -4.68 18.45
CA LYS A 321 -10.87 -3.76 19.02
C LYS A 321 -10.95 -2.45 18.25
N THR A 322 -9.84 -1.98 17.70
CA THR A 322 -9.78 -0.75 16.91
C THR A 322 -9.41 -1.07 15.46
N SER A 323 -9.81 -0.19 14.54
CA SER A 323 -9.31 -0.18 13.15
C SER A 323 -7.98 0.58 13.01
N CYS A 324 -7.25 0.82 14.10
CA CYS A 324 -5.90 1.37 14.03
C CYS A 324 -4.96 0.31 13.47
N LEU A 325 -4.28 0.57 12.35
CA LEU A 325 -3.48 -0.45 11.65
C LEU A 325 -2.31 -1.00 12.49
N THR A 326 -1.91 -0.29 13.54
CA THR A 326 -0.90 -0.75 14.51
C THR A 326 -1.46 -1.54 15.71
N ASP A 327 -2.77 -1.83 15.74
CA ASP A 327 -3.46 -2.68 16.73
C ASP A 327 -3.45 -4.15 16.29
N ILE A 328 -2.28 -4.65 15.87
CA ILE A 328 -2.04 -6.06 15.61
C ILE A 328 -1.48 -6.69 16.88
N SER A 329 -1.98 -7.88 17.26
CA SER A 329 -1.38 -8.64 18.37
C SER A 329 -1.56 -10.15 18.20
N PHE A 330 -0.64 -10.92 18.77
CA PHE A 330 -0.74 -12.38 18.81
C PHE A 330 -0.86 -12.86 20.27
N ASN A 331 -1.82 -13.75 20.53
CA ASN A 331 -2.01 -14.37 21.84
C ASN A 331 -1.91 -15.88 21.71
N ARG A 332 -0.96 -16.49 22.43
CA ARG A 332 -0.75 -17.94 22.48
C ARG A 332 -1.40 -18.54 23.73
N ILE A 333 -2.24 -19.56 23.51
CA ILE A 333 -2.83 -20.39 24.57
C ILE A 333 -2.49 -21.85 24.27
N PHE A 334 -1.53 -22.41 25.00
CA PHE A 334 -0.94 -23.75 24.77
C PHE A 334 -0.44 -23.97 23.33
N PHE A 335 -1.19 -24.76 22.55
CA PHE A 335 -0.95 -25.13 21.15
C PHE A 335 -1.80 -24.34 20.16
N PHE A 336 -2.63 -23.41 20.63
CA PHE A 336 -3.46 -22.55 19.80
C PHE A 336 -2.93 -21.10 19.83
N GLY A 337 -3.03 -20.42 18.70
CA GLY A 337 -2.78 -19.00 18.57
C GLY A 337 -4.06 -18.25 18.22
N LYS A 338 -4.13 -16.98 18.64
CA LYS A 338 -5.11 -16.02 18.13
C LYS A 338 -4.36 -14.80 17.61
N LEU A 339 -4.44 -14.57 16.31
CA LEU A 339 -3.91 -13.39 15.65
C LEU A 339 -5.04 -12.37 15.53
N TYR A 340 -4.87 -11.23 16.20
CA TYR A 340 -5.80 -10.11 16.17
C TYR A 340 -5.31 -9.12 15.11
N LEU A 341 -6.19 -8.81 14.15
CA LEU A 341 -5.93 -7.88 13.05
C LEU A 341 -6.95 -6.75 13.04
N PRO A 342 -6.53 -5.48 12.86
CA PRO A 342 -7.41 -4.34 12.66
C PRO A 342 -8.42 -4.59 11.53
N PRO A 343 -9.72 -4.40 11.76
CA PRO A 343 -10.71 -4.59 10.72
C PRO A 343 -10.64 -3.46 9.69
N ILE A 344 -10.53 -3.83 8.41
CA ILE A 344 -10.36 -2.93 7.26
C ILE A 344 -11.37 -3.23 6.14
N THR A 345 -11.85 -2.18 5.47
CA THR A 345 -12.54 -2.31 4.19
C THR A 345 -11.52 -2.24 3.06
N VAL A 346 -11.60 -3.17 2.11
CA VAL A 346 -10.78 -3.14 0.89
C VAL A 346 -11.63 -2.55 -0.23
N ASP A 347 -11.35 -1.30 -0.58
CA ASP A 347 -12.05 -0.52 -1.62
C ASP A 347 -11.11 0.51 -2.30
N ASP A 348 -11.67 1.43 -3.08
CA ASP A 348 -10.90 2.49 -3.74
C ASP A 348 -10.14 3.38 -2.74
N SER A 349 -10.66 3.62 -1.53
CA SER A 349 -10.01 4.47 -0.54
C SER A 349 -8.73 3.81 0.00
N THR A 350 -8.76 2.50 0.25
CA THR A 350 -7.57 1.71 0.61
C THR A 350 -6.49 1.85 -0.46
N MET A 351 -6.89 1.82 -1.74
CA MET A 351 -5.98 1.99 -2.86
C MET A 351 -5.33 3.36 -2.90
N ASN A 352 -6.10 4.40 -2.65
CA ASN A 352 -5.60 5.77 -2.67
C ASN A 352 -4.73 6.07 -1.44
N LEU A 353 -4.94 5.41 -0.30
CA LEU A 353 -4.05 5.45 0.85
C LEU A 353 -2.66 4.83 0.56
N ILE A 354 -2.60 3.69 -0.15
CA ILE A 354 -1.33 3.11 -0.61
C ILE A 354 -0.65 4.08 -1.60
N ALA A 355 -1.39 4.58 -2.59
CA ALA A 355 -0.85 5.52 -3.56
C ALA A 355 -0.29 6.80 -2.92
N TYR A 356 -0.95 7.30 -1.88
CA TYR A 356 -0.52 8.45 -1.08
C TYR A 356 0.80 8.18 -0.34
N GLU A 357 0.97 7.01 0.30
CA GLU A 357 2.24 6.66 0.95
C GLU A 357 3.39 6.41 -0.05
N MET A 358 3.08 6.07 -1.30
CA MET A 358 4.07 5.93 -2.38
C MET A 358 4.45 7.26 -3.05
N CYS A 359 3.89 8.40 -2.64
CA CYS A 359 4.25 9.70 -3.18
C CYS A 359 5.66 10.14 -2.70
N PRO A 360 6.53 10.67 -3.59
CA PRO A 360 7.98 10.79 -3.33
C PRO A 360 8.40 12.11 -2.65
N ASP A 361 7.44 12.89 -2.16
CA ASP A 361 7.58 14.31 -1.79
C ASP A 361 7.52 14.59 -0.28
N PHE A 362 7.17 13.60 0.53
CA PHE A 362 7.12 13.70 1.99
C PHE A 362 7.50 12.37 2.63
N ASP A 363 8.11 12.42 3.82
CA ASP A 363 8.32 11.20 4.60
C ASP A 363 7.02 10.71 5.22
N ASN A 364 6.86 9.39 5.19
CA ASN A 364 5.79 8.72 5.92
C ASN A 364 6.28 7.39 6.50
N ASP A 365 5.55 6.89 7.49
CA ASP A 365 5.88 5.64 8.20
C ASP A 365 5.53 4.36 7.39
N PHE A 366 5.00 4.47 6.17
CA PHE A 366 4.54 3.38 5.31
C PHE A 366 3.58 2.40 6.01
N THR A 367 2.85 2.84 7.04
CA THR A 367 2.05 1.92 7.87
C THR A 367 0.89 1.28 7.10
N VAL A 368 0.20 2.02 6.21
CA VAL A 368 -0.90 1.45 5.41
C VAL A 368 -0.34 0.44 4.41
N THR A 369 0.70 0.82 3.67
CA THR A 369 1.40 -0.03 2.71
C THR A 369 1.89 -1.30 3.37
N SER A 370 2.59 -1.19 4.50
CA SER A 370 3.09 -2.32 5.27
C SER A 370 1.96 -3.23 5.77
N PHE A 371 0.83 -2.67 6.19
CA PHE A 371 -0.34 -3.46 6.60
C PHE A 371 -0.92 -4.25 5.42
N MET A 372 -1.04 -3.60 4.26
CA MET A 372 -1.54 -4.24 3.04
C MET A 372 -0.57 -5.33 2.54
N CYS A 373 0.74 -5.12 2.65
CA CYS A 373 1.74 -6.16 2.41
C CYS A 373 1.62 -7.33 3.41
N SER A 374 1.28 -7.06 4.68
CA SER A 374 1.03 -8.12 5.67
C SER A 374 -0.26 -8.90 5.38
N LEU A 375 -1.31 -8.25 4.86
CA LEU A 375 -2.53 -8.94 4.43
C LEU A 375 -2.31 -9.78 3.16
N ASP A 376 -1.48 -9.33 2.22
CA ASP A 376 -1.09 -10.10 1.04
C ASP A 376 -0.45 -11.44 1.41
N LEU A 377 0.48 -11.46 2.38
CA LEU A 377 1.08 -12.71 2.89
C LEU A 377 0.05 -13.71 3.46
N LEU A 378 -1.12 -13.22 3.87
CA LEU A 378 -2.20 -14.03 4.41
C LEU A 378 -3.22 -14.46 3.34
N ILE A 379 -3.38 -13.69 2.27
CA ILE A 379 -4.41 -13.85 1.24
C ILE A 379 -3.79 -14.37 -0.06
N ASP A 380 -3.92 -15.68 -0.29
CA ASP A 380 -3.47 -16.34 -1.52
C ASP A 380 -4.67 -16.59 -2.47
N GLU A 381 -5.76 -17.17 -1.95
CA GLU A 381 -6.98 -17.47 -2.73
C GLU A 381 -8.24 -16.81 -2.14
N ALA A 382 -9.35 -16.86 -2.88
CA ALA A 382 -10.65 -16.32 -2.46
C ALA A 382 -11.16 -16.91 -1.13
N GLU A 383 -10.87 -18.19 -0.84
CA GLU A 383 -11.25 -18.82 0.43
C GLU A 383 -10.47 -18.22 1.62
N ASP A 384 -9.25 -17.70 1.43
CA ASP A 384 -8.52 -16.99 2.48
C ASP A 384 -9.16 -15.61 2.78
N VAL A 385 -9.66 -14.93 1.73
CA VAL A 385 -10.48 -13.71 1.88
C VAL A 385 -11.75 -13.99 2.67
N LYS A 386 -12.46 -15.07 2.32
CA LYS A 386 -13.68 -15.51 3.01
C LYS A 386 -13.43 -15.79 4.49
N GLU A 387 -12.34 -16.47 4.82
CA GLU A 387 -11.94 -16.73 6.20
C GLU A 387 -11.59 -15.44 6.98
N MET A 388 -11.01 -14.43 6.32
CA MET A 388 -10.83 -13.11 6.93
C MET A 388 -12.15 -12.35 7.15
N ARG A 389 -13.12 -12.49 6.24
CA ARG A 389 -14.46 -11.93 6.39
C ARG A 389 -15.21 -12.58 7.56
N ASP A 390 -15.16 -13.91 7.67
CA ASP A 390 -15.77 -14.67 8.77
C ASP A 390 -15.12 -14.37 10.13
N ALA A 391 -13.82 -14.04 10.14
CA ALA A 391 -13.09 -13.53 11.32
C ALA A 391 -13.41 -12.06 11.67
N GLY A 392 -14.15 -11.35 10.82
CA GLY A 392 -14.47 -9.92 10.94
C GLY A 392 -13.31 -8.98 10.63
N VAL A 393 -12.22 -9.46 10.02
CA VAL A 393 -10.99 -8.69 9.75
C VAL A 393 -11.08 -7.92 8.42
N LEU A 394 -11.73 -8.50 7.42
CA LEU A 394 -11.79 -7.92 6.08
C LEU A 394 -13.24 -7.67 5.67
N TYR A 395 -13.51 -6.49 5.11
CA TYR A 395 -14.79 -6.14 4.49
C TYR A 395 -14.55 -5.88 2.99
N ASN A 396 -15.30 -6.56 2.13
CA ASN A 396 -15.13 -6.50 0.69
C ASN A 396 -15.92 -5.34 0.08
N GLY A 397 -15.23 -4.33 -0.45
CA GLY A 397 -15.82 -3.24 -1.23
C GLY A 397 -15.58 -3.35 -2.75
N LEU A 398 -14.89 -4.39 -3.21
CA LEU A 398 -14.54 -4.58 -4.63
C LEU A 398 -15.60 -5.37 -5.41
N GLY A 399 -16.34 -6.27 -4.75
CA GLY A 399 -17.38 -7.11 -5.37
C GLY A 399 -17.29 -8.56 -4.91
N SER A 400 -16.37 -9.32 -5.52
CA SER A 400 -16.16 -10.75 -5.26
C SER A 400 -14.91 -11.04 -4.42
N GLU A 401 -14.85 -12.22 -3.80
CA GLU A 401 -13.69 -12.64 -2.99
C GLU A 401 -12.47 -12.94 -3.88
N GLU A 402 -12.72 -13.40 -5.11
CA GLU A 402 -11.74 -13.57 -6.17
C GLU A 402 -11.11 -12.25 -6.62
N GLU A 403 -11.88 -11.15 -6.66
CA GLU A 403 -11.36 -9.83 -7.00
C GLU A 403 -10.44 -9.28 -5.90
N VAL A 404 -10.76 -9.53 -4.63
CA VAL A 404 -9.89 -9.17 -3.49
C VAL A 404 -8.59 -9.99 -3.53
N ALA A 405 -8.67 -11.31 -3.69
CA ALA A 405 -7.47 -12.15 -3.78
C ALA A 405 -6.58 -11.77 -4.99
N LYS A 406 -7.19 -11.48 -6.15
CA LYS A 406 -6.46 -10.97 -7.33
C LYS A 406 -5.86 -9.58 -7.11
N LEU A 407 -6.50 -8.74 -6.28
CA LEU A 407 -5.98 -7.41 -5.96
C LEU A 407 -4.64 -7.54 -5.25
N PHE A 408 -4.61 -8.22 -4.10
CA PHE A 408 -3.41 -8.41 -3.27
C PHE A 408 -2.26 -9.02 -4.10
N ASN A 409 -2.47 -10.23 -4.62
CA ASN A 409 -1.48 -10.99 -5.40
C ASN A 409 -0.84 -10.21 -6.57
N LYS A 410 -1.57 -9.27 -7.19
CA LYS A 410 -1.06 -8.48 -8.32
C LYS A 410 -0.36 -7.19 -7.88
N MET A 411 -0.67 -6.69 -6.69
CA MET A 411 -0.29 -5.35 -6.23
C MET A 411 1.03 -5.35 -5.49
N ASN A 412 1.21 -6.33 -4.61
CA ASN A 412 2.36 -6.37 -3.71
C ASN A 412 3.70 -6.60 -4.45
N ALA A 413 3.65 -6.99 -5.73
CA ALA A 413 4.82 -7.09 -6.60
C ALA A 413 5.59 -5.76 -6.76
N ASP A 414 4.91 -4.62 -6.64
CA ASP A 414 5.48 -3.27 -6.82
C ASP A 414 5.53 -2.45 -5.50
N LEU A 415 5.09 -3.03 -4.36
CA LEU A 415 5.10 -2.36 -3.05
C LEU A 415 6.39 -2.65 -2.27
N VAL A 416 6.79 -1.70 -1.42
CA VAL A 416 7.94 -1.86 -0.51
C VAL A 416 7.47 -1.56 0.92
N PRO A 417 7.22 -2.59 1.77
CA PRO A 417 6.82 -2.37 3.15
C PRO A 417 7.99 -1.87 4.01
N SER A 418 7.66 -1.16 5.10
CA SER A 418 8.58 -0.90 6.20
C SER A 418 8.76 -2.18 7.04
N PRO A 419 9.96 -2.78 7.08
CA PRO A 419 10.15 -4.11 7.66
C PRO A 419 10.04 -4.15 9.19
N GLN A 420 10.01 -3.01 9.88
CA GLN A 420 10.01 -2.98 11.34
C GLN A 420 8.62 -3.06 11.98
N ILE A 421 7.56 -2.53 11.36
CA ILE A 421 6.29 -2.19 12.05
C ILE A 421 5.62 -3.40 12.72
N TYR A 422 5.58 -4.54 12.02
CA TYR A 422 4.89 -5.76 12.47
C TYR A 422 5.84 -6.90 12.87
N SER A 423 7.16 -6.63 12.82
CA SER A 423 8.24 -7.62 13.01
C SER A 423 8.14 -8.43 14.30
N ASP A 424 7.71 -7.81 15.42
CA ASP A 424 7.49 -8.51 16.69
C ASP A 424 6.37 -9.56 16.59
N VAL A 425 5.22 -9.20 16.00
CA VAL A 425 4.09 -10.14 15.84
C VAL A 425 4.45 -11.25 14.84
N GLU A 426 5.12 -10.90 13.74
CA GLU A 426 5.66 -11.89 12.79
C GLU A 426 6.60 -12.88 13.49
N GLN A 427 7.50 -12.39 14.35
CA GLN A 427 8.41 -13.23 15.13
C GLN A 427 7.66 -14.09 16.16
N GLN A 428 6.61 -13.56 16.82
CA GLN A 428 5.77 -14.33 17.72
C GLN A 428 5.04 -15.48 17.01
N ILE A 429 4.48 -15.22 15.81
CA ILE A 429 3.83 -16.25 14.97
C ILE A 429 4.86 -17.30 14.55
N HIS A 430 6.01 -16.88 14.01
CA HIS A 430 7.08 -17.79 13.59
C HIS A 430 7.54 -18.70 14.75
N ASN A 431 7.73 -18.12 15.94
CA ASN A 431 8.07 -18.86 17.16
C ASN A 431 6.94 -19.81 17.59
N HIS A 432 5.67 -19.46 17.41
CA HIS A 432 4.55 -20.35 17.68
C HIS A 432 4.58 -21.57 16.76
N CYS A 433 4.59 -21.35 15.44
CA CYS A 433 4.62 -22.42 14.44
C CYS A 433 5.83 -23.36 14.64
N LYS A 434 7.02 -22.79 14.87
CA LYS A 434 8.24 -23.56 15.16
C LYS A 434 8.11 -24.42 16.43
N ASN A 435 7.58 -23.86 17.53
CA ASN A 435 7.37 -24.62 18.77
C ASN A 435 6.27 -25.69 18.62
N MET A 436 5.23 -25.43 17.84
CA MET A 436 4.15 -26.38 17.57
C MET A 436 4.68 -27.57 16.76
N LEU A 437 5.49 -27.32 15.72
CA LEU A 437 6.20 -28.37 14.97
C LEU A 437 7.13 -29.20 15.87
N ILE A 438 7.98 -28.56 16.68
CA ILE A 438 8.91 -29.25 17.60
C ILE A 438 8.13 -30.13 18.59
N ASN A 439 7.05 -29.61 19.18
CA ASN A 439 6.22 -30.36 20.13
C ASN A 439 5.50 -31.54 19.48
N ASN A 440 4.97 -31.37 18.27
CA ASN A 440 4.30 -32.45 17.53
C ASN A 440 5.29 -33.57 17.15
N VAL A 441 6.50 -33.22 16.70
CA VAL A 441 7.57 -34.19 16.43
C VAL A 441 8.01 -34.90 17.70
N ALA A 442 8.15 -34.20 18.82
CA ALA A 442 8.50 -34.80 20.11
C ALA A 442 7.40 -35.74 20.64
N GLN A 443 6.12 -35.36 20.52
CA GLN A 443 4.99 -36.22 20.89
C GLN A 443 4.90 -37.46 19.99
N TRP A 444 5.08 -37.31 18.67
CA TRP A 444 5.12 -38.42 17.73
C TRP A 444 6.28 -39.37 18.05
N TYR A 445 7.47 -38.84 18.33
CA TYR A 445 8.63 -39.63 18.75
C TYR A 445 8.35 -40.40 20.05
N HIS A 446 7.78 -39.76 21.07
CA HIS A 446 7.43 -40.44 22.33
C HIS A 446 6.26 -41.43 22.20
N ALA A 447 5.36 -41.25 21.22
CA ALA A 447 4.26 -42.18 20.97
C ALA A 447 4.73 -43.46 20.25
N TYR A 448 5.54 -43.32 19.20
CA TYR A 448 6.01 -44.45 18.39
C TYR A 448 7.30 -45.11 18.92
N PHE A 449 8.24 -44.31 19.44
CA PHE A 449 9.53 -44.77 19.99
C PHE A 449 9.55 -44.73 21.53
N ARG A 450 8.40 -45.02 22.15
CA ARG A 450 8.22 -45.06 23.62
C ARG A 450 9.14 -46.06 24.35
N SER A 451 9.64 -47.05 23.62
CA SER A 451 10.61 -48.04 24.08
C SER A 451 11.82 -48.04 23.13
N PRO A 452 13.07 -48.08 23.62
CA PRO A 452 14.25 -48.27 22.78
C PRO A 452 14.14 -49.51 21.88
N TRP A 453 13.45 -50.55 22.37
CA TRP A 453 13.21 -51.78 21.62
C TRP A 453 12.28 -51.59 20.42
N SER A 454 11.36 -50.62 20.43
CA SER A 454 10.49 -50.34 19.28
C SER A 454 11.28 -49.76 18.10
N PHE A 455 12.28 -48.91 18.38
CA PHE A 455 13.21 -48.42 17.36
C PHE A 455 14.04 -49.56 16.76
N TRP A 456 14.64 -50.40 17.61
CA TRP A 456 15.42 -51.56 17.15
C TRP A 456 14.57 -52.60 16.41
N ALA A 457 13.31 -52.80 16.79
CA ALA A 457 12.38 -53.67 16.07
C ALA A 457 12.05 -53.14 14.66
N LEU A 458 11.87 -51.81 14.51
CA LEU A 458 11.67 -51.19 13.19
C LEU A 458 12.93 -51.34 12.31
N VAL A 459 14.12 -51.08 12.87
CA VAL A 459 15.40 -51.28 12.17
C VAL A 459 15.58 -52.75 11.74
N ALA A 460 15.26 -53.70 12.62
CA ALA A 460 15.32 -55.12 12.32
C ALA A 460 14.32 -55.53 11.23
N ALA A 461 13.10 -54.98 11.24
CA ALA A 461 12.09 -55.23 10.20
C ALA A 461 12.54 -54.69 8.83
N ILE A 462 13.11 -53.48 8.77
CA ILE A 462 13.66 -52.91 7.54
C ILE A 462 14.85 -53.73 7.04
N ALA A 463 15.76 -54.16 7.93
CA ALA A 463 16.87 -55.04 7.58
C ALA A 463 16.39 -56.41 7.05
N ALA A 464 15.35 -56.99 7.66
CA ALA A 464 14.74 -58.24 7.19
C ALA A 464 14.11 -58.10 5.80
N LEU A 465 13.39 -57.00 5.53
CA LEU A 465 12.84 -56.69 4.20
C LEU A 465 13.95 -56.51 3.16
N TYR A 466 15.03 -55.80 3.51
CA TYR A 466 16.19 -55.62 2.63
C TYR A 466 16.90 -56.94 2.32
N LEU A 467 17.08 -57.81 3.33
CA LEU A 467 17.63 -59.16 3.15
C LEU A 467 16.69 -60.05 2.32
N SER A 468 15.37 -59.96 2.50
CA SER A 468 14.39 -60.67 1.67
C SER A 468 14.43 -60.19 0.21
N ALA A 469 14.59 -58.89 -0.03
CA ALA A 469 14.76 -58.34 -1.37
C ALA A 469 16.08 -58.83 -2.02
N LEU A 470 17.19 -58.82 -1.28
CA LEU A 470 18.48 -59.38 -1.72
C LEU A 470 18.40 -60.87 -2.02
N GLN A 471 17.78 -61.66 -1.13
CA GLN A 471 17.56 -63.09 -1.34
C GLN A 471 16.72 -63.34 -2.59
N THR A 472 15.64 -62.58 -2.78
CA THR A 472 14.77 -62.66 -3.96
C THR A 472 15.56 -62.32 -5.24
N TYR A 473 16.35 -61.24 -5.22
CA TYR A 473 17.21 -60.83 -6.32
C TYR A 473 18.25 -61.91 -6.69
N TYR A 474 19.01 -62.42 -5.73
CA TYR A 474 19.98 -63.49 -5.98
C TYR A 474 19.32 -64.82 -6.38
N THR A 475 18.09 -65.10 -5.95
CA THR A 475 17.34 -66.29 -6.39
C THR A 475 16.90 -66.15 -7.85
N ILE A 476 16.54 -64.94 -8.30
CA ILE A 476 16.12 -64.66 -9.68
C ILE A 476 17.33 -64.49 -10.63
N HIS A 477 18.52 -64.15 -10.11
CA HIS A 477 19.75 -63.92 -10.87
C HIS A 477 20.87 -64.90 -10.51
N GLN A 478 20.54 -66.17 -10.23
CA GLN A 478 21.55 -67.22 -10.14
C GLN A 478 22.29 -67.37 -11.49
N PRO A 479 23.63 -67.23 -11.54
CA PRO A 479 24.38 -67.55 -12.74
C PRO A 479 24.27 -69.06 -13.02
N LYS A 480 24.05 -69.41 -14.29
CA LYS A 480 24.01 -70.79 -14.77
C LYS A 480 25.39 -71.43 -14.83
#